data_AF-A0A9X7BNW5-F1
#
_entry.id   AF-A0A9X7BNW5-F1
#
_cell.length_a   1.000
_cell.length_b   1.000
_cell.length_c   1.000
_cell.angle_alpha   90.00
_cell.angle_beta   90.00
_cell.angle_gamma   90.00
#
_symmetry.space_group_name_H-M   'P 1'
#
loop_
_entity.id
_entity.type
_entity.pdbx_description
1 polymer ?
#
loop_
_entity_poly.entity_id
_entity_poly.type
_entity_poly.pdbx_seq_one_letter_code
_entity_poly.pdbx_strand_id
1 'polypeptide(L)'
;MENNKSIDFLLNYSWKGKDREQIIEEMELEDYEQKYLDQAIKELAIEGEYSGYHLDRRILLLIDIHEDEEDFDEDDVVYIKR
;
A
#
# COMPACT_ATOMS: atom_id res chain seq x y z
N MET A 1 1.95 -2.76 10.99
CA MET A 1 1.05 -1.58 10.97
C MET A 1 -0.36 -2.01 11.33
N GLU A 2 -1.06 -1.29 12.21
CA GLU A 2 -2.50 -1.46 12.40
C GLU A 2 -3.24 -0.62 11.35
N ASN A 3 -4.11 -1.25 10.56
CA ASN A 3 -4.97 -0.55 9.63
C ASN A 3 -6.27 -0.15 10.33
N ASN A 4 -6.46 1.15 10.56
CA ASN A 4 -7.62 1.68 11.28
C ASN A 4 -8.88 1.79 10.40
N LYS A 5 -8.78 1.50 9.10
CA LYS A 5 -9.89 1.61 8.16
C LYS A 5 -10.89 0.48 8.38
N SER A 6 -12.16 0.83 8.55
CA SER A 6 -13.24 -0.15 8.68
C SER A 6 -13.39 -0.99 7.40
N ILE A 7 -13.58 -2.30 7.55
CA ILE A 7 -13.89 -3.21 6.44
C ILE A 7 -15.14 -2.75 5.68
N ASP A 8 -16.17 -2.29 6.39
CA ASP A 8 -17.40 -1.78 5.78
C ASP A 8 -17.14 -0.55 4.92
N PHE A 9 -16.23 0.32 5.34
CA PHE A 9 -15.81 1.45 4.51
C PHE A 9 -15.07 0.97 3.26
N LEU A 10 -14.07 0.11 3.41
CA LEU A 10 -13.23 -0.37 2.29
C LEU A 10 -14.04 -1.11 1.21
N LEU A 11 -15.08 -1.84 1.59
CA LEU A 11 -15.95 -2.57 0.66
C LEU A 11 -16.94 -1.66 -0.09
N ASN A 12 -17.35 -0.54 0.52
CA ASN A 12 -18.32 0.39 -0.09
C ASN A 12 -17.64 1.60 -0.77
N TYR A 13 -16.40 1.87 -0.44
CA TYR A 13 -15.62 2.96 -1.02
C TYR A 13 -15.14 2.62 -2.43
N SER A 14 -15.26 3.60 -3.34
CA SER A 14 -14.69 3.53 -4.69
C SER A 14 -13.91 4.79 -4.98
N TRP A 15 -12.68 4.63 -5.48
CA TRP A 15 -11.82 5.74 -5.88
C TRP A 15 -11.97 6.13 -7.37
N LYS A 16 -12.88 5.47 -8.10
CA LYS A 16 -13.07 5.73 -9.53
C LYS A 16 -13.49 7.18 -9.79
N GLY A 17 -12.66 7.90 -10.54
CA GLY A 17 -12.91 9.29 -10.92
C GLY A 17 -12.59 10.32 -9.83
N LYS A 18 -12.01 9.87 -8.71
CA LYS A 18 -11.50 10.76 -7.66
C LYS A 18 -10.08 11.18 -7.98
N ASP A 19 -9.72 12.39 -7.55
CA ASP A 19 -8.33 12.83 -7.61
C ASP A 19 -7.53 12.31 -6.41
N ARG A 20 -6.20 12.52 -6.47
CA ARG A 20 -5.26 12.03 -5.46
C ARG A 20 -5.56 12.59 -4.07
N GLU A 21 -5.89 13.88 -3.98
CA GLU A 21 -6.09 14.57 -2.70
C GLU A 21 -7.37 14.07 -2.01
N GLN A 22 -8.44 13.86 -2.79
CA GLN A 22 -9.68 13.26 -2.30
C GLN A 22 -9.46 11.86 -1.74
N ILE A 23 -8.67 11.03 -2.41
CA ILE A 23 -8.40 9.67 -1.96
C ILE A 23 -7.60 9.68 -0.65
N ILE A 24 -6.60 10.55 -0.54
CA ILE A 24 -5.79 10.70 0.68
C ILE A 24 -6.66 11.11 1.87
N GLU A 25 -7.51 12.12 1.68
CA GLU A 25 -8.39 12.62 2.75
C GLU A 25 -9.42 11.57 3.16
N GLU A 26 -10.14 10.97 2.21
CA GLU A 26 -11.25 10.06 2.51
C GLU A 26 -10.79 8.70 3.01
N MET A 27 -9.65 8.18 2.54
CA MET A 27 -9.06 6.94 3.06
C MET A 27 -8.16 7.16 4.27
N GLU A 28 -7.99 8.41 4.72
CA GLU A 28 -7.11 8.78 5.84
C GLU A 28 -5.70 8.20 5.67
N LEU A 29 -5.10 8.38 4.48
CA LEU A 29 -3.80 7.79 4.17
C LEU A 29 -2.66 8.53 4.89
N GLU A 30 -1.87 7.77 5.64
CA GLU A 30 -0.67 8.27 6.31
C GLU A 30 0.43 8.62 5.29
N ASP A 31 1.36 9.50 5.67
CA ASP A 31 2.42 9.99 4.76
C ASP A 31 3.25 8.86 4.13
N TYR A 32 3.45 7.75 4.83
CA TYR A 32 4.18 6.59 4.30
C TYR A 32 3.34 5.79 3.29
N GLU A 33 2.02 5.73 3.44
CA GLU A 33 1.09 5.11 2.49
C GLU A 33 0.98 5.96 1.21
N GLN A 34 0.91 7.28 1.35
CA GLN A 34 0.76 8.23 0.24
C GLN A 34 1.88 8.14 -0.81
N LYS A 35 3.08 7.66 -0.42
CA LYS A 35 4.22 7.45 -1.33
C LYS A 35 3.89 6.42 -2.42
N TYR A 36 3.03 5.45 -2.13
CA TYR A 36 2.71 4.33 -3.01
C TYR A 36 1.36 4.47 -3.72
N LEU A 37 0.59 5.51 -3.39
CA LEU A 37 -0.75 5.74 -3.91
C LEU A 37 -0.81 5.82 -5.43
N ASP A 38 0.08 6.61 -6.05
CA ASP A 38 0.06 6.85 -7.50
C ASP A 38 0.38 5.56 -8.28
N GLN A 39 1.29 4.75 -7.75
CA GLN A 39 1.60 3.44 -8.32
C GLN A 39 0.41 2.48 -8.17
N ALA A 40 -0.17 2.39 -6.97
CA ALA A 40 -1.30 1.51 -6.71
C ALA A 40 -2.52 1.85 -7.60
N ILE A 41 -2.86 3.13 -7.74
CA ILE A 41 -3.95 3.60 -8.62
C ILE A 41 -3.69 3.18 -10.07
N LYS A 42 -2.46 3.40 -10.56
CA LYS A 42 -2.10 3.09 -11.94
C LYS A 42 -2.24 1.60 -12.24
N GLU A 43 -1.73 0.73 -11.36
CA GLU A 43 -1.78 -0.71 -11.55
C GLU A 43 -3.21 -1.24 -11.46
N LEU A 44 -3.97 -0.84 -10.45
CA LEU A 44 -5.36 -1.28 -10.27
C LEU A 44 -6.30 -0.75 -11.36
N ALA A 45 -6.05 0.45 -11.90
CA ALA A 45 -6.82 0.98 -13.03
C ALA A 45 -6.66 0.12 -14.29
N ILE A 46 -5.50 -0.49 -14.51
CA ILE A 46 -5.26 -1.42 -15.62
C ILE A 46 -6.04 -2.72 -15.41
N GLU A 47 -6.12 -3.18 -14.16
CA GLU A 47 -6.86 -4.37 -13.75
C GLU A 47 -8.39 -4.13 -13.71
N GLY A 48 -8.84 -2.87 -13.75
CA GLY A 48 -10.24 -2.50 -13.66
C GLY A 48 -10.81 -2.55 -12.24
N GLU A 49 -9.93 -2.61 -11.22
CA GLU A 49 -10.29 -2.66 -9.81
C GLU A 49 -10.33 -1.27 -9.22
N TYR A 50 -11.45 -0.87 -8.62
CA TYR A 50 -11.65 0.50 -8.12
C TYR A 50 -12.13 0.59 -6.66
N SER A 51 -12.19 -0.53 -5.95
CA SER A 51 -12.64 -0.55 -4.55
C SER A 51 -11.54 -0.03 -3.61
N GLY A 52 -11.95 0.55 -2.48
CA GLY A 52 -11.04 0.91 -1.39
C GLY A 52 -10.25 -0.28 -0.86
N TYR A 53 -10.87 -1.46 -0.77
CA TYR A 53 -10.22 -2.69 -0.33
C TYR A 53 -8.98 -3.05 -1.17
N HIS A 54 -9.12 -3.10 -2.51
CA HIS A 54 -7.99 -3.41 -3.39
C HIS A 54 -6.90 -2.34 -3.33
N LEU A 55 -7.28 -1.06 -3.20
CA LEU A 55 -6.33 0.04 -3.11
C LEU A 55 -5.50 -0.05 -1.82
N ASP A 56 -6.15 -0.22 -0.69
CA ASP A 56 -5.49 -0.40 0.61
C ASP A 56 -4.54 -1.61 0.61
N ARG A 57 -5.00 -2.76 0.12
CA ARG A 57 -4.15 -3.96 0.01
C ARG A 57 -2.95 -3.77 -0.91
N ARG A 58 -3.11 -3.03 -2.01
CA ARG A 58 -2.00 -2.77 -2.95
C ARG A 58 -0.97 -1.84 -2.33
N ILE A 59 -1.40 -0.80 -1.63
CA ILE A 59 -0.50 0.12 -0.93
C ILE A 59 0.32 -0.63 0.13
N LEU A 60 -0.33 -1.45 0.97
CA LEU A 60 0.37 -2.26 1.97
C LEU A 60 1.36 -3.24 1.35
N LEU A 61 0.99 -3.89 0.25
CA LEU A 61 1.90 -4.78 -0.47
C LEU A 61 3.14 -4.04 -1.03
N LEU A 62 2.96 -2.84 -1.57
CA LEU A 62 4.06 -2.02 -2.07
C LEU A 62 4.98 -1.57 -0.92
N ILE A 63 4.42 -1.24 0.24
CA ILE A 63 5.19 -0.95 1.45
C ILE A 63 6.03 -2.18 1.83
N ASP A 64 5.43 -3.36 1.99
CA ASP A 64 6.15 -4.58 2.38
C ASP A 64 7.30 -4.90 1.39
N ILE A 65 7.05 -4.80 0.09
CA ILE A 65 8.08 -5.06 -0.94
C ILE A 65 9.24 -4.07 -0.86
N HIS A 66 8.97 -2.80 -0.55
CA HIS A 66 9.97 -1.73 -0.58
C HIS A 66 10.60 -1.42 0.78
N GLU A 67 9.99 -1.82 1.90
CA GLU A 67 10.60 -1.76 3.25
C GLU A 67 11.58 -2.94 3.48
N ASP A 68 11.38 -4.09 2.83
CA ASP A 68 12.30 -5.24 2.90
C ASP A 68 13.59 -5.06 2.04
N GLU A 69 13.73 -3.96 1.28
CA GLU A 69 14.95 -3.65 0.52
C GLU A 69 16.00 -2.83 1.30
N GLU A 70 15.72 -2.41 2.54
CA GLU A 70 16.73 -1.88 3.46
C GLU A 70 17.26 -3.00 4.38
N ASP A 71 18.54 -3.36 4.19
CA ASP A 71 19.40 -4.25 4.99
C ASP A 71 19.39 -5.78 4.70
N PHE A 72 19.80 -6.18 3.48
CA PHE A 72 20.69 -7.36 3.40
C PHE A 72 22.13 -6.88 3.60
N ASP A 73 22.56 -6.77 4.86
CA ASP A 73 23.96 -6.52 5.20
C ASP A 73 24.75 -7.84 5.10
N GLU A 74 25.57 -7.97 4.06
CA GLU A 74 26.39 -9.16 3.82
C GLU A 74 27.40 -9.41 4.97
N ASP A 75 27.67 -8.39 5.79
CA ASP A 75 28.56 -8.46 6.97
C ASP A 75 27.90 -9.08 8.22
N ASP A 76 26.57 -9.23 8.27
CA ASP A 76 25.84 -9.84 9.42
C ASP A 76 25.64 -11.37 9.27
N VAL A 77 26.21 -11.97 8.21
CA VAL A 77 26.13 -13.41 7.95
C VAL A 77 27.13 -14.18 8.84
N VAL A 78 26.67 -14.65 10.00
CA VAL A 78 27.44 -15.63 10.80
C VAL A 78 27.38 -17.00 10.12
N TYR A 79 28.45 -17.34 9.39
CA TYR A 79 28.66 -18.69 8.85
C TYR A 79 28.87 -19.70 10.00
N ILE A 80 27.83 -20.43 10.39
CA ILE A 80 27.99 -21.62 11.24
C ILE A 80 28.53 -22.75 10.35
N LYS A 81 29.86 -22.95 10.37
CA LYS A 81 30.46 -24.19 9.87
C LYS A 81 30.01 -25.36 10.74
N ARG A 82 29.39 -26.37 10.12
CA ARG A 82 29.12 -27.68 10.71
C ARG A 82 30.32 -28.59 10.54
#